data_AF-A0A5A7V469-F1
#
_entry.id   AF-A0A5A7V469-F1
#
_cell.length_a   1.000
_cell.length_b   1.000
_cell.length_c   1.000
_cell.angle_alpha   90.00
_cell.angle_beta   90.00
_cell.angle_gamma   90.00
#
_symmetry.space_group_name_H-M   'P 1'
#
loop_
_entity.id
_entity.type
_entity.pdbx_description
1 polymer ?
#
loop_
_entity_poly.entity_id
_entity_poly.type
_entity_poly.pdbx_seq_one_letter_code
_entity_poly.pdbx_strand_id
1 'polypeptide(L)'
;MRGCVETFTDVGSNFPEGYEGFSADDGNDMEIPMMYSQGIDMLSDDIMGTRPDRSTEGRTGSSGSKRKQGGQAVETMEIIRNVMEHSNDRLKAIVEWLNVQRQDASARLVEVVRQLQRIPELSRYDRVRSMQILMCNVDDMKAFLDILDELKLDYCTIIFQDNA
;
A
#
# COMPACT_ATOMS: atom_id res chain seq x y z
N MET A 1 -50.29 -16.27 -37.24
CA MET A 1 -50.33 -14.96 -36.56
C MET A 1 -50.23 -15.23 -35.07
N ARG A 2 -49.32 -14.65 -34.29
CA ARG A 2 -48.74 -13.30 -34.32
C ARG A 2 -47.40 -13.36 -33.57
N GLY A 3 -46.32 -12.92 -34.23
CA GLY A 3 -45.07 -12.59 -33.55
C GLY A 3 -45.24 -11.25 -32.84
N CYS A 4 -44.79 -11.15 -31.60
CA CYS A 4 -44.47 -9.87 -30.99
C CYS A 4 -42.98 -9.63 -31.20
N VAL A 5 -42.67 -8.78 -32.16
CA VAL A 5 -41.39 -8.07 -32.25
C VAL A 5 -41.55 -6.86 -31.34
N GLU A 6 -40.92 -6.90 -30.17
CA GLU A 6 -40.77 -5.71 -29.32
C GLU A 6 -39.50 -4.98 -29.77
N THR A 7 -39.70 -3.94 -30.58
CA THR A 7 -38.70 -2.94 -30.93
C THR A 7 -38.45 -2.03 -29.73
N PHE A 8 -37.31 -2.20 -29.06
CA PHE A 8 -36.80 -1.20 -28.13
C PHE A 8 -36.21 -0.05 -28.94
N THR A 9 -36.93 1.07 -28.99
CA THR A 9 -36.40 2.35 -29.46
C THR A 9 -35.31 2.84 -28.51
N ASP A 10 -34.15 3.12 -29.10
CA ASP A 10 -33.15 4.14 -28.73
C ASP A 10 -33.19 4.66 -27.29
N VAL A 11 -32.39 4.05 -26.42
CA VAL A 11 -32.03 4.63 -25.12
C VAL A 11 -31.05 5.76 -25.42
N GLY A 12 -31.57 6.99 -25.40
CA GLY A 12 -30.74 8.18 -25.46
C GLY A 12 -29.57 8.11 -24.48
N SER A 13 -28.38 8.41 -24.99
CA SER A 13 -27.14 8.54 -24.24
C SER A 13 -27.33 9.39 -22.98
N ASN A 14 -27.11 8.79 -21.80
CA ASN A 14 -27.06 9.51 -20.52
C ASN A 14 -25.66 10.04 -20.22
N PHE A 15 -24.85 10.36 -21.23
CA PHE A 15 -23.60 11.08 -20.99
C PHE A 15 -23.93 12.53 -20.61
N PRO A 16 -23.53 13.02 -19.44
CA PRO A 16 -23.69 14.43 -19.13
C PRO A 16 -22.85 15.23 -20.13
N GLU A 17 -23.53 16.01 -20.96
CA GLU A 17 -22.94 17.01 -21.83
C GLU A 17 -22.32 18.11 -20.95
N GLY A 18 -20.98 18.12 -20.87
CA GLY A 18 -20.23 19.16 -20.18
C GLY A 18 -19.85 18.83 -18.74
N TYR A 19 -18.82 17.99 -18.58
CA TYR A 19 -17.99 18.07 -17.38
C TYR A 19 -16.93 19.14 -17.61
N GLU A 20 -17.13 20.31 -16.99
CA GLU A 20 -16.10 21.34 -16.90
C GLU A 20 -15.04 20.84 -15.93
N GLY A 21 -13.90 20.42 -16.48
CA GLY A 21 -12.82 19.82 -15.71
C GLY A 21 -12.39 20.75 -14.58
N PHE A 22 -12.34 20.24 -13.35
CA PHE A 22 -11.70 20.94 -12.25
C PHE A 22 -10.29 21.35 -12.69
N SER A 23 -9.95 22.62 -12.47
CA SER A 23 -8.57 23.08 -12.61
C SER A 23 -7.68 22.14 -11.81
N ALA A 24 -6.57 21.72 -12.41
CA ALA A 24 -5.48 21.06 -11.70
C ALA A 24 -4.86 22.09 -10.74
N ASP A 25 -5.58 22.42 -9.67
CA ASP A 25 -4.96 22.96 -8.49
C ASP A 25 -4.23 21.77 -7.88
N ASP A 26 -2.96 21.71 -8.25
CA ASP A 26 -1.93 20.78 -7.78
C ASP A 26 -1.79 20.91 -6.26
N GLY A 27 -2.73 20.31 -5.56
CA GLY A 27 -2.66 20.01 -4.13
C GLY A 27 -1.89 18.71 -3.85
N ASN A 28 -1.07 18.26 -4.80
CA ASN A 28 -0.20 17.10 -4.65
C ASN A 28 1.23 17.52 -4.29
N ASP A 29 1.38 18.52 -3.42
CA ASP A 29 2.63 18.77 -2.69
C ASP A 29 2.75 17.81 -1.49
N MET A 30 2.57 16.53 -1.75
CA MET A 30 3.17 15.48 -0.94
C MET A 30 4.23 14.83 -1.80
N GLU A 31 5.35 15.54 -1.99
CA GLU A 31 6.61 14.91 -2.34
C GLU A 31 6.79 13.71 -1.41
N ILE A 32 6.63 12.50 -1.96
CA ILE A 32 7.22 11.31 -1.35
C ILE A 32 8.70 11.68 -1.25
N PRO A 33 9.29 11.80 -0.04
CA PRO A 33 10.67 12.26 0.05
C PRO A 33 11.54 11.30 -0.77
N MET A 34 12.13 11.80 -1.85
CA MET A 34 13.21 11.14 -2.59
C MET A 34 14.48 11.09 -1.71
N MET A 35 14.37 10.54 -0.50
CA MET A 35 15.50 10.27 0.40
C MET A 35 16.15 8.93 0.11
N TYR A 36 15.66 8.19 -0.89
CA TYR A 36 16.33 7.03 -1.46
C TYR A 36 17.45 7.48 -2.41
N SER A 37 18.52 8.05 -1.86
CA SER A 37 19.87 8.08 -2.49
C SER A 37 20.90 8.93 -1.73
N GLN A 38 20.57 9.51 -0.57
CA GLN A 38 21.55 10.32 0.14
C GLN A 38 22.42 9.50 1.09
N GLY A 39 23.54 9.00 0.55
CA GLY A 39 24.76 8.79 1.34
C GLY A 39 25.17 7.36 1.65
N ILE A 40 25.35 6.51 0.64
CA ILE A 40 26.32 5.40 0.73
C ILE A 40 27.41 5.61 -0.32
N ASP A 41 28.22 6.65 -0.11
CA ASP A 41 29.58 6.70 -0.65
C ASP A 41 30.44 5.74 0.20
N MET A 42 30.36 4.45 -0.12
CA MET A 42 31.43 3.54 0.24
C MET A 42 32.60 3.88 -0.67
N LEU A 43 33.53 4.67 -0.14
CA LEU A 43 34.87 4.88 -0.69
C LEU A 43 35.50 3.50 -0.98
N SER A 44 35.34 3.02 -2.21
CA SER A 44 35.94 1.79 -2.70
C SER A 44 37.38 2.07 -3.15
N ASP A 45 38.20 2.64 -2.26
CA ASP A 45 39.62 2.84 -2.50
C ASP A 45 40.42 2.29 -1.32
N ASP A 46 40.53 0.95 -1.23
CA ASP A 46 41.78 0.34 -0.77
C ASP A 46 41.95 -1.12 -1.27
N ILE A 47 41.82 -1.31 -2.59
CA ILE A 47 42.43 -2.47 -3.28
C ILE A 47 43.64 -1.94 -4.05
N MET A 48 44.60 -1.33 -3.34
CA MET A 48 45.93 -1.10 -3.91
C MET A 48 46.86 -2.21 -3.42
N GLY A 49 46.93 -3.28 -4.21
CA GLY A 49 48.02 -4.24 -4.12
C GLY A 49 49.35 -3.54 -4.39
N THR A 50 50.06 -3.17 -3.32
CA THR A 50 51.48 -2.82 -3.39
C THR A 50 52.28 -3.85 -2.60
N ARG A 51 53.01 -4.65 -3.35
CA ARG A 51 54.00 -5.62 -2.90
C ARG A 51 55.20 -4.88 -2.31
N PRO A 52 55.68 -5.22 -1.09
CA PRO A 52 57.01 -4.88 -0.66
C PRO A 52 57.81 -6.15 -0.35
N ASP A 53 58.61 -6.59 -1.31
CA ASP A 53 59.77 -7.42 -0.99
C ASP A 53 60.83 -6.50 -0.39
N ARG A 54 61.05 -6.57 0.93
CA ARG A 54 62.39 -6.56 1.58
C ARG A 54 62.29 -6.92 3.07
N SER A 55 62.94 -8.03 3.38
CA SER A 55 63.39 -8.51 4.70
C SER A 55 64.12 -7.43 5.50
N THR A 56 63.87 -7.34 6.82
CA THR A 56 64.81 -7.79 7.86
C THR A 56 64.21 -7.80 9.27
N GLU A 57 64.70 -8.78 10.01
CA GLU A 57 64.37 -9.24 11.35
C GLU A 57 64.74 -8.23 12.46
N GLY A 58 63.84 -8.04 13.41
CA GLY A 58 64.04 -7.19 14.59
C GLY A 58 63.07 -7.58 15.70
N ARG A 59 63.60 -8.29 16.69
CA ARG A 59 62.88 -9.01 17.73
C ARG A 59 62.48 -8.08 18.90
N THR A 60 61.39 -8.44 19.59
CA THR A 60 61.10 -8.22 21.03
C THR A 60 60.29 -6.97 21.45
N GLY A 61 59.08 -7.22 21.99
CA GLY A 61 58.60 -6.51 23.18
C GLY A 61 57.27 -5.72 23.10
N SER A 62 56.23 -6.31 23.71
CA SER A 62 55.11 -5.65 24.42
C SER A 62 54.02 -4.89 23.65
N SER A 63 52.82 -5.47 23.60
CA SER A 63 51.73 -5.17 24.57
C SER A 63 50.40 -5.69 23.99
N GLY A 64 49.67 -6.46 24.79
CA GLY A 64 48.35 -6.95 24.41
C GLY A 64 47.39 -5.79 24.18
N SER A 65 47.16 -5.43 22.92
CA SER A 65 46.16 -4.45 22.53
C SER A 65 44.77 -5.07 22.66
N LYS A 66 44.25 -5.13 23.90
CA LYS A 66 42.81 -5.28 24.16
C LYS A 66 42.16 -3.97 23.73
N ARG A 67 41.88 -3.84 22.44
CA ARG A 67 41.11 -2.72 21.90
C ARG A 67 39.71 -2.79 22.51
N LYS A 68 39.29 -1.65 23.03
CA LYS A 68 38.04 -1.43 23.76
C LYS A 68 36.86 -1.46 22.76
N GLN A 69 36.49 -2.65 22.29
CA GLN A 69 35.41 -2.88 21.33
C GLN A 69 34.01 -2.66 21.92
N GLY A 70 33.91 -2.51 23.24
CA GLY A 70 32.63 -2.37 23.95
C GLY A 70 31.88 -1.06 23.67
N GLY A 71 32.55 0.03 23.29
CA GLY A 71 31.88 1.32 23.02
C GLY A 71 31.15 1.34 21.68
N GLN A 72 31.87 0.98 20.60
CA GLN A 72 31.28 0.90 19.25
C GLN A 72 30.20 -0.18 19.15
N ALA A 73 30.35 -1.32 19.83
CA ALA A 73 29.33 -2.36 19.80
C ALA A 73 28.00 -1.91 20.44
N VAL A 74 28.06 -1.08 21.50
CA VAL A 74 26.87 -0.54 22.18
C VAL A 74 26.20 0.54 21.33
N GLU A 75 26.98 1.45 20.75
CA GLU A 75 26.46 2.50 19.86
C GLU A 75 25.79 1.91 18.61
N THR A 76 26.42 0.91 17.97
CA THR A 76 25.82 0.20 16.83
C THR A 76 24.53 -0.52 17.22
N MET A 77 24.47 -1.13 18.40
CA MET A 77 23.27 -1.81 18.90
C MET A 77 22.12 -0.83 19.17
N GLU A 78 22.44 0.37 19.65
CA GLU A 78 21.48 1.45 19.88
C GLU A 78 20.91 2.01 18.57
N ILE A 79 21.75 2.19 17.55
CA ILE A 79 21.31 2.57 16.20
C ILE A 79 20.36 1.51 15.63
N ILE A 80 20.74 0.22 15.70
CA ILE A 80 19.89 -0.88 15.20
C ILE A 80 18.56 -0.91 15.95
N ARG A 81 18.57 -0.75 17.28
CA ARG A 81 17.36 -0.69 18.10
C ARG A 81 16.43 0.44 17.67
N ASN A 82 16.97 1.65 17.49
CA ASN A 82 16.18 2.80 17.07
C ASN A 82 15.58 2.62 15.67
N VAL A 83 16.34 2.03 14.73
CA VAL A 83 15.82 1.72 13.38
C VAL A 83 14.68 0.71 13.45
N MET A 84 14.82 -0.35 14.24
CA MET A 84 13.75 -1.35 14.41
C MET A 84 12.51 -0.77 15.08
N GLU A 85 12.68 0.05 16.11
CA GLU A 85 11.57 0.73 16.79
C GLU A 85 10.82 1.64 15.82
N HIS A 86 11.54 2.44 15.03
CA HIS A 86 10.94 3.28 13.99
C HIS A 86 10.21 2.46 12.91
N SER A 87 10.78 1.34 12.46
CA SER A 87 10.11 0.43 11.52
C SER A 87 8.82 -0.15 12.11
N ASN A 88 8.84 -0.54 13.39
CA ASN A 88 7.66 -1.07 14.08
C ASN A 88 6.56 -0.01 14.24
N ASP A 89 6.92 1.23 14.56
CA ASP A 89 5.96 2.34 14.65
C ASP A 89 5.29 2.62 13.31
N ARG A 90 6.05 2.55 12.21
CA ARG A 90 5.50 2.68 10.85
C ARG A 90 4.52 1.55 10.51
N LEU A 91 4.88 0.31 10.84
CA LEU A 91 3.98 -0.83 10.63
C LEU A 91 2.70 -0.71 11.47
N LYS A 92 2.83 -0.24 12.72
CA LYS A 92 1.70 0.02 13.59
C LYS A 92 0.77 1.09 13.00
N ALA A 93 1.32 2.19 12.47
CA ALA A 93 0.52 3.23 11.82
C ALA A 93 -0.25 2.71 10.61
N ILE A 94 0.34 1.79 9.82
CA ILE A 94 -0.35 1.14 8.69
C ILE A 94 -1.52 0.29 9.18
N VAL A 95 -1.30 -0.53 10.20
CA VAL A 95 -2.36 -1.40 10.78
C VAL A 95 -3.49 -0.55 11.37
N GLU A 96 -3.17 0.52 12.09
CA GLU A 96 -4.16 1.44 12.65
C GLU A 96 -4.97 2.15 11.56
N TRP A 97 -4.30 2.66 10.52
CA TRP A 97 -4.97 3.30 9.38
C TRP A 97 -5.92 2.34 8.65
N LEU A 98 -5.48 1.10 8.38
CA LEU A 98 -6.33 0.08 7.77
C LEU A 98 -7.55 -0.26 8.64
N ASN A 99 -7.37 -0.29 9.96
CA ASN A 99 -8.47 -0.55 10.88
C ASN A 99 -9.49 0.61 10.89
N VAL A 100 -9.02 1.86 10.88
CA VAL A 100 -9.88 3.05 10.77
C VAL A 100 -10.65 3.04 9.45
N GLN A 101 -9.98 2.76 8.32
CA GLN A 101 -10.63 2.66 7.02
C GLN A 101 -11.70 1.56 6.98
N ARG A 102 -11.42 0.41 7.58
CA ARG A 102 -12.37 -0.69 7.70
C ARG A 102 -13.60 -0.31 8.54
N GLN A 103 -13.40 0.43 9.62
CA GLN A 103 -14.50 0.89 10.48
C GLN A 103 -15.33 1.97 9.78
N ASP A 104 -14.70 2.93 9.09
CA ASP A 104 -15.40 3.96 8.31
C ASP A 104 -16.24 3.34 7.20
N ALA A 105 -15.68 2.40 6.43
CA ALA A 105 -16.44 1.65 5.42
C ALA A 105 -17.66 0.96 6.05
N SER A 106 -17.48 0.25 7.16
CA SER A 106 -18.59 -0.42 7.87
C SER A 106 -19.67 0.56 8.35
N ALA A 107 -19.27 1.72 8.87
CA ALA A 107 -20.21 2.77 9.31
C ALA A 107 -21.00 3.36 8.13
N ARG A 108 -20.33 3.60 6.99
CA ARG A 108 -20.99 4.08 5.76
C ARG A 108 -22.00 3.07 5.24
N LEU A 109 -21.72 1.77 5.29
CA LEU A 109 -22.68 0.73 4.90
C LEU A 109 -23.94 0.77 5.75
N VAL A 110 -23.79 0.92 7.07
CA VAL A 110 -24.93 1.02 8.00
C VAL A 110 -25.79 2.24 7.67
N GLU A 111 -25.18 3.38 7.34
CA GLU A 111 -25.95 4.57 6.97
C GLU A 111 -26.63 4.42 5.61
N VAL A 112 -25.98 3.80 4.62
CA VAL A 112 -26.61 3.50 3.31
C VAL A 112 -27.81 2.58 3.50
N VAL A 113 -27.70 1.53 4.33
CA VAL A 113 -28.82 0.65 4.67
C VAL A 113 -29.96 1.44 5.33
N ARG A 114 -29.64 2.35 6.26
CA ARG A 114 -30.63 3.19 6.94
C ARG A 114 -31.34 4.15 5.96
N GLN A 115 -30.61 4.72 5.02
CA GLN A 115 -31.16 5.58 3.97
C GLN A 115 -32.04 4.78 3.01
N LEU A 116 -31.59 3.60 2.58
CA LEU A 116 -32.38 2.69 1.76
C LEU A 116 -33.68 2.29 2.45
N GLN A 117 -33.73 2.19 3.78
CA GLN A 117 -34.97 1.95 4.54
C GLN A 117 -35.91 3.15 4.58
N ARG A 118 -35.39 4.38 4.47
CA ARG A 118 -36.19 5.61 4.55
C ARG A 118 -36.90 6.03 3.27
N ILE A 119 -36.49 5.53 2.11
CA ILE A 119 -37.09 5.89 0.81
C ILE A 119 -38.37 5.07 0.62
N PRO A 120 -39.60 5.57 0.85
CA PRO A 120 -40.79 4.72 0.85
C PRO A 120 -41.15 4.14 -0.54
N GLU A 121 -40.73 4.77 -1.62
CA GLU A 121 -40.99 4.37 -3.01
C GLU A 121 -40.16 3.17 -3.47
N LEU A 122 -39.06 2.87 -2.77
CA LEU A 122 -38.18 1.79 -3.14
C LEU A 122 -38.83 0.44 -2.81
N SER A 123 -38.95 -0.46 -3.78
CA SER A 123 -39.58 -1.76 -3.55
C SER A 123 -38.78 -2.57 -2.52
N ARG A 124 -39.46 -3.48 -1.82
CA ARG A 124 -38.78 -4.39 -0.88
C ARG A 124 -37.71 -5.22 -1.58
N TYR A 125 -37.97 -5.64 -2.81
CA TYR A 125 -37.04 -6.41 -3.63
C TYR A 125 -35.79 -5.59 -3.96
N ASP A 126 -35.96 -4.37 -4.45
CA ASP A 126 -34.84 -3.49 -4.81
C ASP A 126 -33.98 -3.15 -3.60
N ARG A 127 -34.60 -2.90 -2.43
CA ARG A 127 -33.86 -2.71 -1.17
C ARG A 127 -32.97 -3.89 -0.83
N VAL A 128 -33.52 -5.11 -0.86
CA VAL A 128 -32.77 -6.33 -0.51
C VAL A 128 -31.65 -6.55 -1.53
N ARG A 129 -31.93 -6.36 -2.83
CA ARG A 129 -30.93 -6.50 -3.89
C ARG A 129 -29.81 -5.46 -3.76
N SER A 130 -30.13 -4.21 -3.45
CA SER A 130 -29.12 -3.17 -3.18
C SER A 130 -28.28 -3.50 -1.96
N MET A 131 -28.90 -3.95 -0.86
CA MET A 131 -28.15 -4.38 0.34
C MET A 131 -27.23 -5.55 0.04
N GLN A 132 -27.69 -6.53 -0.75
CA GLN A 132 -26.89 -7.68 -1.14
C GLN A 132 -25.66 -7.27 -1.95
N ILE A 133 -25.81 -6.44 -2.98
CA ILE A 133 -24.69 -5.93 -3.79
C ILE A 133 -23.69 -5.20 -2.91
N LEU A 134 -24.19 -4.35 -2.02
CA LEU A 134 -23.36 -3.55 -1.10
C LEU A 134 -22.55 -4.45 -0.15
N MET A 135 -23.15 -5.51 0.39
CA MET A 135 -22.48 -6.45 1.29
C MET A 135 -21.46 -7.33 0.56
N CYS A 136 -21.81 -7.85 -0.63
CA CYS A 136 -20.90 -8.65 -1.45
C CYS A 136 -19.62 -7.88 -1.80
N ASN A 137 -19.73 -6.63 -2.28
CA ASN A 137 -18.55 -5.83 -2.63
C ASN A 137 -17.58 -5.63 -1.45
N VAL A 138 -18.09 -5.53 -0.23
CA VAL A 138 -17.26 -5.31 0.97
C VAL A 138 -16.55 -6.59 1.38
N ASP A 139 -17.24 -7.71 1.32
CA ASP A 139 -16.65 -9.01 1.61
C ASP A 139 -15.64 -9.41 0.53
N ASP A 140 -15.88 -9.06 -0.74
CA ASP A 140 -14.93 -9.21 -1.84
C ASP A 140 -13.68 -8.34 -1.64
N MET A 141 -13.85 -7.08 -1.20
CA MET A 141 -12.71 -6.21 -0.86
C MET A 141 -11.91 -6.77 0.33
N LYS A 142 -12.56 -7.35 1.34
CA LYS A 142 -11.87 -8.00 2.45
C LYS A 142 -11.11 -9.22 1.97
N ALA A 143 -11.76 -10.10 1.20
CA ALA A 143 -11.14 -11.29 0.65
C ALA A 143 -9.93 -10.94 -0.23
N PHE A 144 -10.01 -9.85 -1.01
CA PHE A 144 -8.89 -9.36 -1.81
C PHE A 144 -7.66 -8.96 -0.99
N LEU A 145 -7.86 -8.38 0.20
CA LEU A 145 -6.76 -8.02 1.09
C LEU A 145 -6.05 -9.26 1.66
N ASP A 146 -6.75 -10.40 1.75
CA ASP A 146 -6.22 -11.68 2.23
C ASP A 146 -5.52 -12.51 1.12
N ILE A 147 -5.63 -12.11 -0.16
CA ILE A 147 -4.94 -12.73 -1.29
C ILE A 147 -3.43 -12.41 -1.24
N LEU A 148 -2.58 -13.39 -1.56
CA LEU A 148 -1.13 -13.17 -1.74
C LEU A 148 -0.86 -12.09 -2.81
N ASP A 149 0.06 -11.18 -2.54
CA ASP A 149 0.36 -10.05 -3.45
C ASP A 149 0.67 -10.50 -4.89
N GLU A 150 1.33 -11.65 -5.06
CA GLU A 150 1.64 -12.25 -6.37
C GLU A 150 0.39 -12.60 -7.20
N LEU A 151 -0.74 -12.90 -6.55
CA LEU A 151 -1.99 -13.32 -7.18
C LEU A 151 -2.99 -12.17 -7.35
N LYS A 152 -2.74 -11.00 -6.75
CA LYS A 152 -3.67 -9.86 -6.79
C LYS A 152 -3.89 -9.33 -8.21
N LEU A 153 -2.83 -9.29 -9.03
CA LEU A 153 -2.92 -8.86 -10.43
C LEU A 153 -3.71 -9.85 -11.29
N ASP A 154 -3.50 -11.15 -11.11
CA ASP A 154 -4.23 -12.18 -11.83
C ASP A 154 -5.72 -12.19 -11.45
N TYR A 155 -6.02 -12.04 -10.15
CA TYR A 155 -7.38 -11.94 -9.64
C TYR A 155 -8.15 -10.75 -10.24
N CYS A 156 -7.54 -9.56 -10.27
CA CYS A 156 -8.14 -8.39 -10.91
C CYS A 156 -8.41 -8.65 -12.40
N THR A 157 -7.47 -9.27 -13.10
CA THR A 157 -7.61 -9.57 -14.53
C THR A 157 -8.82 -10.47 -14.82
N ILE A 158 -9.05 -11.48 -13.98
CA ILE A 158 -10.19 -12.40 -14.11
C ILE A 158 -11.51 -11.69 -13.84
N ILE A 159 -11.61 -10.92 -12.75
CA ILE A 159 -12.85 -10.20 -12.39
C ILE A 159 -13.23 -9.14 -13.42
N PHE A 160 -12.25 -8.45 -14.02
CA PHE A 160 -12.54 -7.49 -15.08
C PHE A 160 -12.93 -8.15 -16.41
N GLN A 161 -12.56 -9.41 -16.66
CA GLN A 161 -12.97 -10.16 -17.86
C GLN A 161 -14.39 -10.72 -17.76
N ASP A 162 -14.81 -11.19 -16.57
CA ASP A 162 -16.14 -11.79 -16.37
C ASP A 162 -17.30 -10.76 -16.37
N ASN A 163 -17.00 -9.46 -16.32
CA ASN A 163 -17.97 -8.37 -16.34
C ASN A 163 -18.10 -7.66 -17.71
N ALA A 164 -17.55 -8.25 -18.79
CA ALA A 164 -17.59 -7.72 -20.17
C ALA A 164 -18.74 -8.25 -21.02
#